data_AF-A0AAV2QL81-F1
#
_entry.id   AF-A0AAV2QL81-F1
#
_cell.length_a   1.000
_cell.length_b   1.000
_cell.length_c   1.000
_cell.angle_alpha   90.00
_cell.angle_beta   90.00
_cell.angle_gamma   90.00
#
_symmetry.space_group_name_H-M   'P 1'
#
loop_
_entity.id
_entity.type
_entity.pdbx_description
1 polymer ?
#
loop_
_entity_poly.entity_id
_entity_poly.type
_entity_poly.pdbx_seq_one_letter_code
_entity_poly.pdbx_strand_id
1 'polypeptide(L)'
;HDTTIRESDMVSLKEGNWINDSIVAFWLEYLQREICGEDKGILFVSPAMSQIIKLGEKNDIDYNLNAIGAWRNDYLFLPVNNNESKELQGGSHWSLLVYSRFDNAWYHYDSLEGANTNPALKLVERLNMYLEFEKFQYLLTQLVHSKMIIIAVEPFCYHMLIILQK
;
A
#
# COMPACT_ATOMS: atom_id res chain seq x y z
N HIS A 1 -13.87 4.84 -7.16
CA HIS A 1 -14.25 4.21 -5.90
C HIS A 1 -14.80 5.28 -4.99
N ASP A 2 -15.86 4.99 -4.24
CA ASP A 2 -16.31 5.83 -3.14
C ASP A 2 -16.22 4.99 -1.86
N THR A 3 -15.25 5.30 -1.00
CA THR A 3 -15.13 4.63 0.30
C THR A 3 -16.23 5.12 1.25
N THR A 4 -17.00 4.20 1.80
CA THR A 4 -18.02 4.52 2.82
C THR A 4 -17.42 4.30 4.21
N ILE A 5 -17.35 5.35 5.02
CA ILE A 5 -16.92 5.29 6.42
C ILE A 5 -18.15 5.22 7.33
N ARG A 6 -18.19 4.22 8.22
CA ARG A 6 -19.21 4.07 9.26
C ARG A 6 -18.69 4.55 10.61
N GLU A 7 -19.60 4.83 11.54
CA GLU A 7 -19.22 5.19 12.91
C GLU A 7 -18.35 4.10 13.58
N SER A 8 -18.59 2.83 13.27
CA SER A 8 -17.77 1.71 13.75
C SER A 8 -16.32 1.77 13.25
N ASP A 9 -16.09 2.29 12.05
CA ASP A 9 -14.74 2.47 11.50
C ASP A 9 -14.01 3.59 12.25
N MET A 10 -14.72 4.66 12.63
CA MET A 10 -14.14 5.76 13.41
C MET A 10 -13.65 5.33 14.81
N VAL A 11 -14.22 4.25 15.38
CA VAL A 11 -13.73 3.68 16.64
C VAL A 11 -12.30 3.16 16.51
N SER A 12 -11.90 2.68 15.32
CA SER A 12 -10.54 2.18 15.06
C SER A 12 -9.46 3.25 15.19
N LEU A 13 -9.83 4.54 15.05
CA LEU A 13 -8.92 5.68 15.20
C LEU A 13 -8.65 6.06 16.66
N LYS A 14 -9.39 5.50 17.62
CA LYS A 14 -9.16 5.76 19.05
C LYS A 14 -7.87 5.08 19.51
N GLU A 15 -7.20 5.69 20.47
CA GLU A 15 -5.96 5.15 21.05
C GLU A 15 -6.16 3.71 21.54
N GLY A 16 -5.20 2.83 21.23
CA GLY A 16 -5.23 1.42 21.60
C GLY A 16 -6.01 0.51 20.66
N ASN A 17 -6.71 1.04 19.66
CA ASN A 17 -7.41 0.23 18.64
C ASN A 17 -6.57 0.07 17.36
N TRP A 18 -6.86 -1.01 16.64
CA TRP A 18 -6.26 -1.30 15.34
C TRP A 18 -7.01 -0.61 14.21
N ILE A 19 -6.30 0.12 13.36
CA ILE A 19 -6.84 0.72 12.13
C ILE A 19 -7.29 -0.40 11.19
N ASN A 20 -8.51 -0.26 10.68
CA ASN A 20 -9.12 -1.22 9.77
C ASN A 20 -8.97 -0.83 8.29
N ASP A 21 -9.32 -1.77 7.41
CA ASP A 21 -9.24 -1.62 5.95
C ASP A 21 -10.01 -0.39 5.45
N SER A 22 -11.18 -0.09 6.03
CA SER A 22 -12.02 1.05 5.62
C SER A 22 -11.30 2.38 5.80
N ILE A 23 -10.64 2.56 6.95
CA ILE A 23 -9.88 3.78 7.25
C ILE A 23 -8.65 3.89 6.34
N VAL A 24 -7.91 2.80 6.12
CA VAL A 24 -6.76 2.81 5.21
C VAL A 24 -7.20 3.13 3.78
N ALA A 25 -8.28 2.49 3.30
CA ALA A 25 -8.84 2.73 1.97
C ALA A 25 -9.26 4.19 1.79
N PHE A 26 -10.01 4.74 2.76
CA PHE A 26 -10.45 6.14 2.72
C PHE A 26 -9.26 7.08 2.66
N TRP A 27 -8.25 6.85 3.48
CA TRP A 27 -7.08 7.73 3.52
C TRP A 27 -6.30 7.71 2.21
N LEU A 28 -6.08 6.54 1.62
CA LEU A 28 -5.41 6.41 0.33
C LEU A 28 -6.22 7.04 -0.81
N GLU A 29 -7.54 6.91 -0.80
CA GLU A 29 -8.42 7.58 -1.75
C GLU A 29 -8.37 9.11 -1.59
N TYR A 30 -8.38 9.61 -0.35
CA TYR A 30 -8.23 11.03 -0.05
C TYR A 30 -6.87 11.56 -0.54
N LEU A 31 -5.78 10.82 -0.33
CA LEU A 31 -4.46 11.19 -0.86
C LEU A 31 -4.46 11.26 -2.40
N GLN A 32 -5.08 10.29 -3.06
CA GLN A 32 -5.18 10.26 -4.53
C GLN A 32 -5.97 11.47 -5.05
N ARG A 33 -7.14 11.76 -4.47
CA ARG A 33 -8.10 12.74 -4.98
C ARG A 33 -7.76 14.17 -4.58
N GLU A 34 -7.50 14.39 -3.29
CA GLU A 34 -7.45 15.73 -2.70
C GLU A 34 -6.03 16.28 -2.59
N ILE A 35 -5.01 15.40 -2.49
CA ILE A 35 -3.62 15.83 -2.25
C ILE A 35 -2.76 15.75 -3.51
N CYS A 36 -2.72 14.58 -4.17
CA CYS A 36 -1.82 14.38 -5.30
C CYS A 36 -2.49 14.61 -6.67
N GLY A 37 -3.78 14.30 -6.81
CA GLY A 37 -4.50 14.37 -8.08
C GLY A 37 -4.25 13.17 -8.99
N GLU A 38 -5.14 12.95 -9.96
CA GLU A 38 -5.16 11.73 -10.79
C GLU A 38 -4.07 11.70 -11.87
N ASP A 39 -3.58 12.86 -12.34
CA ASP A 39 -2.68 12.96 -13.51
C ASP A 39 -1.17 12.98 -13.15
N LYS A 40 -0.78 12.60 -11.94
CA LYS A 40 0.62 12.69 -11.47
C LYS A 40 1.46 11.43 -11.66
N GLY A 41 0.92 10.39 -12.30
CA GLY A 41 1.61 9.10 -12.39
C GLY A 41 1.80 8.44 -11.02
N ILE A 42 0.95 8.76 -10.05
CA ILE A 42 0.95 8.18 -8.70
C ILE A 42 -0.34 7.38 -8.57
N LEU A 43 -0.22 6.11 -8.20
CA LEU A 43 -1.35 5.24 -7.91
C LEU A 43 -1.31 4.76 -6.46
N PHE A 44 -2.37 5.10 -5.72
CA PHE A 44 -2.65 4.50 -4.42
C PHE A 44 -3.55 3.28 -4.59
N VAL A 45 -3.02 2.11 -4.24
CA VAL A 45 -3.72 0.83 -4.33
C VAL A 45 -4.51 0.61 -3.05
N SER A 46 -5.78 0.25 -3.16
CA SER A 46 -6.62 -0.01 -1.98
C SER A 46 -6.17 -1.26 -1.22
N PRO A 47 -6.45 -1.37 0.10
CA PRO A 47 -6.16 -2.58 0.87
C PRO A 47 -6.74 -3.87 0.27
N ALA A 48 -7.98 -3.79 -0.23
CA ALA A 48 -8.63 -4.92 -0.90
C ALA A 48 -7.86 -5.35 -2.15
N MET A 49 -7.41 -4.38 -2.97
CA MET A 49 -6.63 -4.66 -4.16
C MET A 49 -5.26 -5.23 -3.82
N SER A 50 -4.57 -4.69 -2.81
CA SER A 50 -3.33 -5.29 -2.29
C SER A 50 -3.54 -6.75 -1.87
N GLN A 51 -4.64 -7.07 -1.20
CA GLN A 51 -4.94 -8.45 -0.79
C GLN A 51 -5.21 -9.36 -2.00
N ILE A 52 -5.93 -8.87 -3.02
CA ILE A 52 -6.14 -9.57 -4.30
C ILE A 52 -4.80 -9.84 -4.99
N ILE A 53 -3.89 -8.86 -5.06
CA ILE A 53 -2.57 -9.04 -5.68
C ILE A 53 -1.74 -10.07 -4.90
N LYS A 54 -1.79 -10.01 -3.57
CA LYS A 54 -0.99 -10.89 -2.70
C LYS A 54 -1.44 -12.35 -2.77
N LEU A 55 -2.75 -12.60 -2.76
CA LEU A 55 -3.31 -13.96 -2.61
C LEU A 55 -4.02 -14.49 -3.86
N GLY A 56 -4.40 -13.62 -4.80
CA GLY A 56 -5.18 -13.96 -5.99
C GLY A 56 -4.48 -14.89 -6.97
N GLU A 57 -5.24 -15.39 -7.94
CA GLU A 57 -4.68 -16.17 -9.05
C GLU A 57 -4.09 -15.25 -10.12
N LYS A 58 -3.10 -15.72 -10.88
CA LYS A 58 -2.35 -14.88 -11.82
C LYS A 58 -3.25 -14.13 -12.81
N ASN A 59 -4.24 -14.80 -13.39
CA ASN A 59 -5.15 -14.18 -14.36
C ASN A 59 -5.97 -13.05 -13.73
N ASP A 60 -6.41 -13.23 -12.49
CA ASP A 60 -7.13 -12.19 -11.75
C ASP A 60 -6.22 -11.02 -11.44
N ILE A 61 -4.98 -11.28 -11.02
CA ILE A 61 -3.99 -10.24 -10.72
C ILE A 61 -3.75 -9.37 -11.95
N ASP A 62 -3.42 -9.97 -13.10
CA ASP A 62 -3.12 -9.23 -14.33
C ASP A 62 -4.35 -8.42 -14.80
N TYR A 63 -5.55 -9.01 -14.73
CA TYR A 63 -6.80 -8.30 -15.05
C TYR A 63 -7.02 -7.09 -14.15
N ASN A 64 -6.90 -7.25 -12.83
CA ASN A 64 -7.12 -6.18 -11.86
C ASN A 64 -6.07 -5.06 -11.97
N LEU A 65 -4.79 -5.42 -12.14
CA LEU A 65 -3.70 -4.45 -12.31
C LEU A 65 -3.86 -3.63 -13.61
N ASN A 66 -4.32 -4.27 -14.68
CA ASN A 66 -4.65 -3.57 -15.92
C ASN A 66 -5.84 -2.60 -15.75
N ALA A 67 -6.88 -3.01 -15.03
CA ALA A 67 -8.07 -2.20 -14.80
C ALA A 67 -7.76 -0.89 -14.04
N ILE A 68 -6.79 -0.93 -13.12
CA ILE A 68 -6.33 0.25 -12.37
C ILE A 68 -5.17 0.99 -13.04
N GLY A 69 -4.73 0.56 -14.23
CA GLY A 69 -3.66 1.20 -14.98
C GLY A 69 -2.31 1.17 -14.26
N ALA A 70 -2.01 0.15 -13.46
CA ALA A 70 -0.81 0.08 -12.64
C ALA A 70 0.48 0.28 -13.47
N TRP A 71 0.55 -0.30 -14.67
CA TRP A 71 1.71 -0.18 -15.56
C TRP A 71 2.01 1.25 -16.07
N ARG A 72 1.07 2.19 -15.97
CA ARG A 72 1.22 3.58 -16.45
C ARG A 72 1.78 4.53 -15.41
N ASN A 73 1.84 4.10 -14.15
CA ASN A 73 2.23 4.95 -13.04
C ASN A 73 3.73 4.87 -12.78
N ASP A 74 4.30 5.99 -12.36
CA ASP A 74 5.69 6.13 -11.94
C ASP A 74 5.86 5.68 -10.48
N TYR A 75 4.83 5.85 -9.66
CA TYR A 75 4.80 5.37 -8.29
C TYR A 75 3.56 4.53 -7.97
N LEU A 76 3.77 3.42 -7.27
CA LEU A 76 2.70 2.59 -6.72
C LEU A 76 2.81 2.57 -5.22
N PHE A 77 1.73 2.93 -4.51
CA PHE A 77 1.64 2.89 -3.05
C PHE A 77 0.68 1.77 -2.65
N LEU A 78 1.20 0.72 -2.02
CA LEU A 78 0.43 -0.44 -1.60
C LEU A 78 0.46 -0.58 -0.08
N PRO A 79 -0.68 -0.53 0.61
CA PRO A 79 -0.76 -0.97 2.00
C PRO A 79 -0.51 -2.48 2.05
N VAL A 80 0.32 -2.90 3.00
CA VAL A 80 0.67 -4.30 3.24
C VAL A 80 0.12 -4.70 4.59
N ASN A 81 -0.51 -5.86 4.64
CA ASN A 81 -1.08 -6.44 5.84
C ASN A 81 -0.61 -7.90 5.99
N ASN A 82 -0.37 -8.34 7.22
CA ASN A 82 0.12 -9.69 7.53
C ASN A 82 -0.97 -10.77 7.54
N ASN A 83 -2.21 -10.44 7.14
CA ASN A 83 -3.27 -11.43 6.96
C ASN A 83 -2.97 -12.37 5.79
N GLU A 84 -2.80 -13.66 6.07
CA GLU A 84 -2.54 -14.70 5.07
C GLU A 84 -3.83 -15.38 4.56
N SER A 85 -5.01 -14.98 5.06
CA SER A 85 -6.30 -15.55 4.64
C SER A 85 -6.98 -14.75 3.52
N LYS A 86 -7.63 -15.48 2.60
CA LYS A 86 -8.55 -14.91 1.60
C LYS A 86 -9.97 -14.70 2.14
N GLU A 87 -10.38 -15.52 3.11
CA GLU A 87 -11.76 -15.64 3.55
C GLU A 87 -12.01 -14.97 4.90
N LEU A 88 -11.00 -14.97 5.76
CA LEU A 88 -11.10 -14.45 7.11
C LEU A 88 -10.55 -13.03 7.15
N GLN A 89 -11.36 -12.12 7.70
CA GLN A 89 -10.85 -10.82 8.16
C GLN A 89 -9.81 -11.05 9.25
N GLY A 90 -8.73 -10.29 9.20
CA GLY A 90 -7.62 -10.47 10.11
C GLY A 90 -6.44 -9.62 9.71
N GLY A 91 -5.28 -9.99 10.24
CA GLY A 91 -4.09 -9.16 10.20
C GLY A 91 -4.01 -8.27 11.42
N SER A 92 -2.80 -8.08 11.89
CA SER A 92 -2.47 -7.37 13.11
C SER A 92 -1.45 -6.27 12.86
N HIS A 93 -1.10 -5.98 11.61
CA HIS A 93 -0.08 -4.97 11.34
C HIS A 93 -0.17 -4.44 9.92
N TRP A 94 -0.07 -3.11 9.80
CA TRP A 94 0.02 -2.42 8.52
C TRP A 94 1.44 -1.91 8.31
N SER A 95 1.95 -2.14 7.11
CA SER A 95 3.15 -1.47 6.59
C SER A 95 2.85 -0.92 5.20
N LEU A 96 3.80 -0.23 4.59
CA LEU A 96 3.63 0.32 3.24
C LEU A 96 4.73 -0.15 2.31
N LEU A 97 4.34 -0.59 1.13
CA LEU A 97 5.23 -0.91 0.03
C LEU A 97 5.09 0.14 -1.07
N VAL A 98 6.21 0.69 -1.52
CA VAL A 98 6.26 1.72 -2.56
C VAL A 98 7.14 1.27 -3.71
N TYR A 99 6.61 1.31 -4.93
CA TYR A 99 7.41 1.20 -6.15
C TYR A 99 7.81 2.59 -6.64
N SER A 100 9.06 2.75 -7.06
CA SER A 100 9.55 3.87 -7.84
C SER A 100 10.04 3.38 -9.19
N ARG A 101 9.42 3.84 -10.28
CA ARG A 101 9.86 3.57 -11.65
C ARG A 101 11.22 4.19 -11.94
N PHE A 102 11.46 5.39 -11.43
CA PHE A 102 12.71 6.13 -11.66
C PHE A 102 13.92 5.39 -11.07
N ASP A 103 13.76 4.82 -9.88
CA ASP A 103 14.81 4.04 -9.21
C ASP A 103 14.80 2.56 -9.61
N ASN A 104 13.75 2.12 -10.32
CA ASN A 104 13.44 0.72 -10.58
C ASN A 104 13.53 -0.14 -9.30
N ALA A 105 12.96 0.36 -8.21
CA ALA A 105 13.14 -0.19 -6.87
C ALA A 105 11.84 -0.21 -6.05
N TRP A 106 11.81 -1.15 -5.11
CA TRP A 106 10.78 -1.26 -4.10
C TRP A 106 11.30 -0.81 -2.74
N TYR A 107 10.54 0.07 -2.08
CA TYR A 107 10.79 0.54 -0.74
C TYR A 107 9.73 -0.02 0.20
N HIS A 108 10.14 -0.82 1.16
CA HIS A 108 9.25 -1.34 2.20
C HIS A 108 9.46 -0.54 3.50
N TYR A 109 8.41 0.16 3.91
CA TYR A 109 8.35 0.95 5.11
C TYR A 109 7.53 0.21 6.16
N ASP A 110 8.21 -0.30 7.18
CA ASP A 110 7.60 -1.08 8.25
C ASP A 110 7.95 -0.48 9.63
N SER A 111 6.92 -0.15 10.41
CA SER A 111 7.08 0.37 11.78
C SER A 111 7.28 -0.73 12.83
N LEU A 112 6.95 -1.98 12.50
CA LEU A 112 7.18 -3.15 13.34
C LEU A 112 8.05 -4.13 12.55
N GLU A 113 9.35 -4.07 12.82
CA GLU A 113 10.36 -4.80 12.05
C GLU A 113 10.01 -6.27 11.84
N GLY A 114 10.02 -6.71 10.57
CA GLY A 114 9.82 -8.11 10.19
C GLY A 114 8.36 -8.56 10.11
N ALA A 115 7.41 -7.80 10.66
CA ALA A 115 6.01 -8.23 10.73
C ALA A 115 5.37 -8.39 9.35
N ASN A 116 5.76 -7.56 8.38
CA ASN A 116 5.22 -7.59 7.02
C ASN A 116 6.26 -7.92 5.93
N THR A 117 7.47 -8.38 6.26
CA THR A 117 8.50 -8.71 5.26
C THR A 117 8.02 -9.76 4.27
N ASN A 118 7.48 -10.88 4.73
CA ASN A 118 6.99 -11.95 3.84
C ASN A 118 5.78 -11.50 2.99
N PRO A 119 4.73 -10.86 3.56
CA PRO A 119 3.66 -10.25 2.78
C PRO A 119 4.14 -9.24 1.72
N ALA A 120 5.12 -8.40 2.05
CA ALA A 120 5.68 -7.42 1.12
C ALA A 120 6.44 -8.09 -0.02
N LEU A 121 7.30 -9.08 0.28
CA LEU A 121 8.03 -9.83 -0.74
C LEU A 121 7.09 -10.56 -1.71
N LYS A 122 6.00 -11.17 -1.20
CA LYS A 122 4.96 -11.78 -2.06
C LYS A 122 4.35 -10.76 -3.04
N LEU A 123 4.02 -9.56 -2.56
CA LEU A 123 3.50 -8.49 -3.42
C LEU A 123 4.52 -8.09 -4.49
N VAL A 124 5.78 -7.88 -4.10
CA VAL A 124 6.86 -7.52 -5.02
C VAL A 124 7.05 -8.58 -6.10
N GLU A 125 7.09 -9.86 -5.75
CA GLU A 125 7.20 -10.95 -6.71
C GLU A 125 6.06 -10.93 -7.74
N ARG A 126 4.81 -10.78 -7.28
CA ARG A 126 3.62 -10.74 -8.14
C ARG A 126 3.63 -9.52 -9.05
N LEU A 127 3.95 -8.34 -8.51
CA LEU A 127 3.97 -7.09 -9.27
C LEU A 127 5.12 -7.05 -10.28
N ASN A 128 6.28 -7.60 -9.94
CA ASN A 128 7.41 -7.69 -10.87
C ASN A 128 7.08 -8.60 -12.07
N MET A 129 6.35 -9.69 -11.84
CA MET A 129 5.87 -10.55 -12.94
C MET A 129 4.91 -9.82 -13.88
N TYR A 130 4.11 -8.90 -13.36
CA TYR A 130 3.15 -8.11 -14.14
C TYR A 130 3.82 -6.95 -14.88
N LEU A 131 4.79 -6.27 -14.24
CA LEU A 131 5.43 -5.08 -14.80
C LEU A 131 6.47 -5.41 -15.89
N GLU A 132 6.81 -6.69 -16.12
CA GLU A 132 7.69 -7.17 -17.21
C GLU A 132 9.11 -6.53 -17.27
N PHE A 133 9.65 -6.05 -16.15
CA PHE A 133 10.99 -5.43 -16.12
C PHE A 133 12.12 -6.41 -15.79
N GLU A 134 13.33 -6.08 -16.25
CA GLU A 134 14.58 -6.68 -15.75
C GLU A 134 14.83 -6.31 -14.28
N LYS A 135 15.26 -7.30 -13.49
CA LYS A 135 15.66 -7.28 -12.06
C LYS A 135 15.45 -5.96 -11.30
N PHE A 136 14.45 -5.94 -10.41
CA PHE A 136 14.24 -4.86 -9.43
C PHE A 136 15.16 -4.99 -8.21
N GLN A 137 15.50 -3.86 -7.61
CA GLN A 137 16.11 -3.83 -6.28
C GLN A 137 15.01 -3.78 -5.21
N TYR A 138 15.15 -4.58 -4.14
CA TYR A 138 14.29 -4.53 -2.96
C TYR A 138 15.07 -3.88 -1.81
N LEU A 139 14.56 -2.75 -1.31
CA LEU A 139 15.18 -1.97 -0.25
C LEU A 139 14.25 -1.91 0.96
N LEU A 140 14.64 -2.61 2.02
CA LEU A 140 13.95 -2.50 3.32
C LEU A 140 14.38 -1.19 3.98
N THR A 141 13.42 -0.29 4.20
CA THR A 141 13.65 0.99 4.88
C THR A 141 13.06 0.95 6.28
N GLN A 142 13.93 0.99 7.29
CA GLN A 142 13.51 1.00 8.68
C GLN A 142 13.00 2.39 9.10
N LEU A 143 11.90 2.41 9.85
CA LEU A 143 11.37 3.63 10.44
C LEU A 143 11.68 3.64 11.94
N VAL A 144 12.76 4.34 12.28
CA VAL A 144 13.29 4.39 13.64
C VAL A 144 12.33 5.10 14.61
N HIS A 145 11.34 5.85 14.10
CA HIS A 145 10.37 6.59 14.93
C HIS A 145 8.95 6.21 14.53
N SER A 146 8.38 5.33 15.33
CA SER A 146 7.00 4.92 15.25
C SER A 146 6.11 6.04 15.76
N LYS A 147 5.51 6.75 14.81
CA LYS A 147 4.16 7.36 14.89
C LYS A 147 3.77 8.12 13.61
N MET A 148 4.66 8.26 12.64
CA MET A 148 4.35 9.03 11.43
C MET A 148 5.33 8.65 10.33
N ILE A 149 4.87 8.01 9.26
CA ILE A 149 5.60 8.12 8.00
C ILE A 149 5.10 9.41 7.35
N ILE A 150 5.98 10.38 7.19
CA ILE A 150 5.81 11.39 6.17
C ILE A 150 6.58 10.86 4.96
N ILE A 151 5.88 10.34 3.94
CA ILE A 151 6.54 10.14 2.64
C ILE A 151 6.49 11.49 1.93
N ALA A 152 7.63 12.17 1.89
CA ALA A 152 7.80 13.26 0.95
C ALA A 152 8.03 12.61 -0.42
N VAL A 153 6.99 12.56 -1.25
CA VAL A 153 7.16 12.24 -2.68
C VAL A 153 7.54 13.56 -3.34
N GLU A 154 8.82 13.90 -3.29
CA GLU A 154 9.34 15.00 -4.09
C GLU A 154 9.28 14.64 -5.59
N PRO A 155 8.95 15.59 -6.48
CA PRO A 155 8.79 17.03 -6.21
C PRO A 155 7.31 17.49 -6.09
N PHE A 156 6.32 16.59 -6.02
CA PHE A 156 4.91 16.97 -6.26
C PHE A 156 3.95 16.86 -5.07
N CYS A 157 4.25 16.09 -4.02
CA CYS A 157 3.38 16.00 -2.83
C CYS A 157 4.17 16.32 -1.56
N TYR A 158 4.13 17.59 -1.15
CA TYR A 158 4.67 18.05 0.12
C TYR A 158 3.82 17.45 1.26
N HIS A 159 4.34 16.38 1.88
CA HIS A 159 3.82 15.70 3.07
C HIS A 159 2.68 14.69 2.83
N MET A 160 3.03 13.47 2.42
CA MET A 160 2.12 12.32 2.46
C MET A 160 2.19 11.69 3.85
N LEU A 161 1.16 11.88 4.67
CA LEU A 161 1.05 11.23 5.98
C LEU A 161 0.63 9.77 5.76
N ILE A 162 1.37 8.79 6.25
CA ILE A 162 0.95 7.39 6.31
C ILE A 162 1.10 6.94 7.75
N ILE A 163 -0.03 6.65 8.38
CA ILE A 163 -0.10 6.19 9.76
C ILE A 163 0.21 4.69 9.75
N LEU A 164 1.42 4.31 10.13
CA LEU A 164 1.72 2.93 10.48
C LEU A 164 1.64 2.79 12.00
N GLN A 165 0.80 1.86 12.46
CA GLN A 165 0.62 1.58 13.88
C GLN A 165 1.84 0.84 14.46
N LYS A 166 1.98 0.89 15.78
CA LYS A 166 2.97 0.12 16.56
C LYS A 166 2.34 -1.15 17.08
#